data_AF-A0A924TKH7-F1
#
_entry.id   AF-A0A924TKH7-F1
#
_cell.length_a   1.000
_cell.length_b   1.000
_cell.length_c   1.000
_cell.angle_alpha   90.00
_cell.angle_beta   90.00
_cell.angle_gamma   90.00
#
_symmetry.space_group_name_H-M   'P 1'
#
loop_
_entity.id
_entity.type
_entity.pdbx_description
1 polymer ?
#
loop_
_entity_poly.entity_id
_entity_poly.type
_entity_poly.pdbx_seq_one_letter_code
_entity_poly.pdbx_strand_id
1 'polypeptide(L)'
;VDIALELEKKRKAKVLAAQQEKLNVKAAQAERALQAKLANETAKKMAADKAKLAKQTQAIAQAKEQQNQQKQQNQAAAQQKQTQAQNNANAASAATEKRQQDNIARMMGQAGASAGTGAANSAGTAQKSSGPSAGYGGKVRAKVKPNIVFTEDISGNPTAEVEVRTAPDGTIMSQRLAKSSGNKAWDEAVIKAIIRTETMPRDTDGRVPSPMVLEFRPKD
;
A
#
# COMPACT_ATOMS: atom_id res chain seq x y z
N VAL A 1 -6.08 -78.75 -67.03
CA VAL A 1 -4.84 -78.30 -66.33
C VAL A 1 -5.21 -77.33 -65.17
N ASP A 2 -6.50 -77.25 -64.83
CA ASP A 2 -7.08 -76.06 -64.16
C ASP A 2 -7.17 -76.17 -62.63
N ILE A 3 -7.19 -77.39 -62.08
CA ILE A 3 -7.32 -77.64 -60.63
C ILE A 3 -6.11 -77.10 -59.85
N ALA A 4 -4.90 -77.21 -60.39
CA ALA A 4 -3.68 -76.73 -59.75
C ALA A 4 -3.67 -75.19 -59.63
N LEU A 5 -4.17 -74.50 -60.66
CA LEU A 5 -4.19 -73.05 -60.74
C LEU A 5 -5.26 -72.45 -59.80
N GLU A 6 -6.36 -73.17 -59.58
CA GLU A 6 -7.41 -72.78 -58.63
C GLU A 6 -6.98 -72.98 -57.16
N LEU A 7 -6.27 -74.07 -56.85
CA LEU A 7 -5.70 -74.31 -55.53
C LEU A 7 -4.64 -73.24 -55.15
N GLU A 8 -3.82 -72.82 -56.12
CA GLU A 8 -2.84 -71.75 -55.91
C GLU A 8 -3.52 -70.40 -55.67
N LYS A 9 -4.56 -70.06 -56.43
CA LYS A 9 -5.39 -68.86 -56.20
C LYS A 9 -6.03 -68.88 -54.80
N LYS A 10 -6.58 -70.02 -54.37
CA LYS A 10 -7.19 -70.17 -53.03
C LYS A 10 -6.17 -70.06 -51.89
N ARG A 11 -4.95 -70.60 -52.08
CA ARG A 11 -3.84 -70.43 -51.13
C ARG A 11 -3.36 -68.98 -51.05
N LYS A 12 -3.16 -68.32 -52.19
CA LYS A 12 -2.80 -66.89 -52.26
C LYS A 12 -3.86 -66.02 -51.58
N ALA A 13 -5.15 -66.24 -51.88
CA ALA A 13 -6.25 -65.51 -51.23
C ALA A 13 -6.29 -65.72 -49.70
N LYS A 14 -6.06 -66.94 -49.21
CA LYS A 14 -6.01 -67.24 -47.78
C LYS A 14 -4.82 -66.56 -47.07
N VAL A 15 -3.65 -66.52 -47.72
CA VAL A 15 -2.46 -65.83 -47.19
C VAL A 15 -2.68 -64.32 -47.16
N LEU A 16 -3.27 -63.75 -48.21
CA LEU A 16 -3.60 -62.32 -48.29
C LEU A 16 -4.64 -61.91 -47.24
N ALA A 17 -5.68 -62.73 -47.04
CA ALA A 17 -6.67 -62.51 -45.98
C ALA A 17 -6.04 -62.58 -44.58
N ALA A 18 -5.19 -63.58 -44.30
CA ALA A 18 -4.48 -63.69 -43.02
C ALA A 18 -3.48 -62.54 -42.81
N GLN A 19 -2.86 -62.04 -43.88
CA GLN A 19 -1.97 -60.87 -43.83
C GLN A 19 -2.77 -59.59 -43.55
N GLN A 20 -3.93 -59.41 -44.18
CA GLN A 20 -4.82 -58.28 -43.96
C GLN A 20 -5.37 -58.27 -42.52
N GLU A 21 -5.76 -59.43 -41.99
CA GLU A 21 -6.24 -59.57 -40.62
C GLU A 21 -5.13 -59.21 -39.60
N LYS A 22 -3.91 -59.70 -39.82
CA LYS A 22 -2.75 -59.35 -38.98
C LYS A 22 -2.45 -57.85 -39.02
N LEU A 23 -2.54 -57.21 -40.19
CA LEU A 23 -2.35 -55.76 -40.33
C LEU A 23 -3.45 -54.98 -39.59
N ASN A 24 -4.71 -55.40 -39.71
CA ASN A 24 -5.83 -54.76 -39.03
C ASN A 24 -5.73 -54.91 -37.50
N VAL A 25 -5.35 -56.09 -36.99
CA VAL A 25 -5.11 -56.30 -35.55
C VAL A 25 -3.95 -55.45 -35.05
N LYS A 26 -2.84 -55.38 -35.81
CA LYS A 26 -1.68 -54.55 -35.45
C LYS A 26 -2.02 -53.06 -35.47
N ALA A 27 -2.80 -52.60 -36.44
CA ALA A 27 -3.29 -51.21 -36.51
C ALA A 27 -4.20 -50.88 -35.32
N ALA A 28 -5.16 -51.75 -34.99
CA ALA A 28 -6.06 -51.56 -33.86
C ALA A 28 -5.30 -51.57 -32.51
N GLN A 29 -4.27 -52.40 -32.36
CA GLN A 29 -3.41 -52.41 -31.18
C GLN A 29 -2.57 -51.12 -31.07
N ALA A 30 -2.01 -50.63 -32.18
CA ALA A 30 -1.26 -49.39 -32.21
C ALA A 30 -2.14 -48.17 -31.87
N GLU A 31 -3.37 -48.14 -32.40
CA GLU A 31 -4.33 -47.06 -32.12
C GLU A 31 -4.78 -47.06 -30.65
N ARG A 32 -5.09 -48.24 -30.08
CA ARG A 32 -5.38 -48.37 -28.64
C ARG A 32 -4.20 -47.96 -27.77
N ALA A 33 -2.98 -48.30 -28.16
CA ALA A 33 -1.78 -47.91 -27.42
C ALA A 33 -1.54 -46.38 -27.48
N LEU A 34 -1.81 -45.74 -28.62
CA LEU A 34 -1.73 -44.28 -28.76
C LEU A 34 -2.82 -43.61 -27.92
N GLN A 35 -4.07 -44.06 -28.01
CA GLN A 35 -5.16 -43.54 -27.19
C GLN A 35 -4.89 -43.69 -25.69
N ALA A 36 -4.35 -44.83 -25.25
CA ALA A 36 -3.97 -45.05 -23.85
C ALA A 36 -2.82 -44.11 -23.40
N LYS A 37 -1.83 -43.87 -24.26
CA LYS A 37 -0.75 -42.90 -23.97
C LYS A 37 -1.29 -41.48 -23.87
N LEU A 38 -2.16 -41.07 -24.80
CA LEU A 38 -2.78 -39.75 -24.80
C LEU A 38 -3.64 -39.55 -23.54
N ALA A 39 -4.46 -40.53 -23.17
CA ALA A 39 -5.29 -40.49 -21.97
C ALA A 39 -4.46 -40.43 -20.68
N ASN A 40 -3.32 -41.14 -20.61
CA ASN A 40 -2.43 -41.07 -19.46
C ASN A 40 -1.74 -39.70 -19.37
N GLU A 41 -1.30 -39.14 -20.50
CA GLU A 41 -0.69 -37.80 -20.54
C GLU A 41 -1.68 -36.70 -20.15
N THR A 42 -2.92 -36.76 -20.64
CA THR A 42 -3.97 -35.79 -20.26
C THR A 42 -4.35 -35.93 -18.79
N ALA A 43 -4.49 -37.15 -18.27
CA ALA A 43 -4.75 -37.38 -16.86
C ALA A 43 -3.61 -36.85 -15.97
N LYS A 44 -2.34 -37.04 -16.35
CA LYS A 44 -1.19 -36.49 -15.63
C LYS A 44 -1.15 -34.96 -15.66
N LYS A 45 -1.42 -34.33 -16.80
CA LYS A 45 -1.50 -32.86 -16.91
C LYS A 45 -2.63 -32.30 -16.05
N MET A 46 -3.83 -32.86 -16.13
CA MET A 46 -4.97 -32.44 -15.31
C MET A 46 -4.70 -32.62 -13.80
N ALA A 47 -4.07 -33.72 -13.40
CA ALA A 47 -3.68 -33.93 -12.00
C ALA A 47 -2.64 -32.91 -11.51
N ALA A 48 -1.64 -32.59 -12.35
CA ALA A 48 -0.62 -31.59 -12.04
C ALA A 48 -1.21 -30.19 -11.92
N ASP A 49 -2.13 -29.81 -12.83
CA ASP A 49 -2.79 -28.50 -12.82
C ASP A 49 -3.72 -28.37 -11.61
N LYS A 50 -4.48 -29.42 -11.28
CA LYS A 50 -5.30 -29.44 -10.06
C LYS A 50 -4.46 -29.32 -8.80
N ALA A 51 -3.30 -29.99 -8.74
CA ALA A 51 -2.37 -29.89 -7.61
C ALA A 51 -1.74 -28.49 -7.48
N LYS A 52 -1.38 -27.86 -8.60
CA LYS A 52 -0.87 -26.46 -8.61
C LYS A 52 -1.94 -25.48 -8.16
N LEU A 53 -3.17 -25.61 -8.67
CA LEU A 53 -4.29 -24.76 -8.29
C LEU A 53 -4.62 -24.90 -6.79
N ALA A 54 -4.63 -26.13 -6.26
CA ALA A 54 -4.85 -26.37 -4.84
C ALA A 54 -3.77 -25.72 -3.96
N LYS A 55 -2.49 -25.86 -4.34
CA LYS A 55 -1.37 -25.20 -3.64
C LYS A 55 -1.45 -23.68 -3.70
N GLN A 56 -1.79 -23.12 -4.86
CA GLN A 56 -1.93 -21.68 -5.03
C GLN A 56 -3.08 -21.12 -4.19
N THR A 57 -4.24 -21.79 -4.17
CA THR A 57 -5.38 -21.39 -3.34
C THR A 57 -5.05 -21.47 -1.84
N GLN A 58 -4.35 -22.52 -1.40
CA GLN A 58 -3.90 -22.63 0.00
C GLN A 58 -2.90 -21.53 0.37
N ALA A 59 -1.93 -21.23 -0.49
CA ALA A 59 -0.96 -20.17 -0.25
C ALA A 59 -1.62 -18.78 -0.18
N ILE A 60 -2.59 -18.50 -1.05
CA ILE A 60 -3.35 -17.24 -1.02
C ILE A 60 -4.20 -17.15 0.26
N ALA A 61 -4.85 -18.25 0.68
CA ALA A 61 -5.63 -18.28 1.92
C ALA A 61 -4.74 -18.02 3.15
N GLN A 62 -3.59 -18.70 3.24
CA GLN A 62 -2.63 -18.52 4.33
C GLN A 62 -2.04 -17.11 4.35
N ALA A 63 -1.66 -16.56 3.19
CA ALA A 63 -1.15 -15.19 3.10
C ALA A 63 -2.20 -14.15 3.54
N LYS A 64 -3.47 -14.34 3.17
CA LYS A 64 -4.57 -13.48 3.58
C LYS A 64 -4.84 -13.57 5.08
N GLU A 65 -4.76 -14.77 5.65
CA GLU A 65 -4.93 -14.97 7.09
C GLU A 65 -3.79 -14.34 7.89
N GLN A 66 -2.54 -14.52 7.47
CA GLN A 66 -1.38 -13.85 8.07
C GLN A 66 -1.48 -12.32 7.95
N GLN A 67 -1.89 -11.79 6.80
CA GLN A 67 -2.10 -10.35 6.62
C GLN A 67 -3.19 -9.81 7.56
N ASN A 68 -4.29 -10.53 7.71
CA ASN A 68 -5.37 -10.13 8.62
C ASN A 68 -4.93 -10.19 10.10
N GLN A 69 -4.22 -11.25 10.50
CA GLN A 69 -3.67 -11.36 11.86
C GLN A 69 -2.67 -10.23 12.14
N GLN A 70 -1.78 -9.92 11.21
CA GLN A 70 -0.80 -8.84 11.38
C GLN A 70 -1.47 -7.46 11.41
N LYS A 71 -2.51 -7.25 10.59
CA LYS A 71 -3.32 -6.01 10.65
C LYS A 71 -4.04 -5.87 11.99
N GLN A 72 -4.63 -6.94 12.51
CA GLN A 72 -5.28 -6.94 13.83
C GLN A 72 -4.28 -6.71 14.96
N GLN A 73 -3.11 -7.37 14.95
CA GLN A 73 -2.07 -7.14 15.95
C GLN A 73 -1.55 -5.70 15.91
N ASN A 74 -1.31 -5.14 14.72
CA ASN A 74 -0.86 -3.75 14.60
C ASN A 74 -1.94 -2.75 15.05
N GLN A 75 -3.21 -3.01 14.76
CA GLN A 75 -4.31 -2.18 15.24
C GLN A 75 -4.47 -2.27 16.76
N ALA A 76 -4.41 -3.47 17.34
CA ALA A 76 -4.48 -3.66 18.79
C ALA A 76 -3.29 -3.00 19.51
N ALA A 77 -2.07 -3.15 18.98
CA ALA A 77 -0.87 -2.50 19.52
C ALA A 77 -0.94 -0.97 19.40
N ALA A 78 -1.46 -0.44 18.30
CA ALA A 78 -1.66 1.01 18.12
C ALA A 78 -2.71 1.55 19.11
N GLN A 79 -3.82 0.84 19.28
CA GLN A 79 -4.89 1.24 20.21
C GLN A 79 -4.44 1.15 21.67
N GLN A 80 -3.67 0.12 22.04
CA GLN A 80 -3.05 0.03 23.37
C GLN A 80 -2.08 1.19 23.62
N LYS A 81 -1.19 1.51 22.66
CA LYS A 81 -0.27 2.65 22.80
C LYS A 81 -1.03 3.98 22.91
N GLN A 82 -2.11 4.17 22.16
CA GLN A 82 -2.93 5.37 22.25
C GLN A 82 -3.64 5.49 23.61
N THR A 83 -4.26 4.41 24.10
CA THR A 83 -4.90 4.39 25.42
C THR A 83 -3.89 4.61 26.55
N GLN A 84 -2.69 4.03 26.45
CA GLN A 84 -1.65 4.19 27.46
C GLN A 84 -1.06 5.59 27.46
N ALA A 85 -0.89 6.22 26.28
CA ALA A 85 -0.50 7.62 26.16
C ALA A 85 -1.57 8.57 26.73
N GLN A 86 -2.85 8.31 26.46
CA GLN A 86 -3.96 9.11 26.98
C GLN A 86 -4.08 9.01 28.51
N ASN A 87 -3.94 7.80 29.06
CA ASN A 87 -4.00 7.59 30.52
C ASN A 87 -2.81 8.26 31.23
N ASN A 88 -1.60 8.19 30.67
CA ASN A 88 -0.45 8.90 31.22
C ASN A 88 -0.59 10.42 31.13
N ALA A 89 -1.16 10.96 30.05
CA ALA A 89 -1.43 12.39 29.91
C ALA A 89 -2.46 12.87 30.95
N ASN A 90 -3.55 12.13 31.15
CA ASN A 90 -4.58 12.44 32.14
C ASN A 90 -4.06 12.34 33.60
N ALA A 91 -3.19 11.38 33.89
CA ALA A 91 -2.56 11.26 35.20
C ALA A 91 -1.57 12.41 35.47
N ALA A 92 -0.83 12.86 34.46
CA ALA A 92 0.08 13.99 34.56
C ALA A 92 -0.64 15.33 34.75
N SER A 93 -1.78 15.54 34.08
CA SER A 93 -2.61 16.74 34.26
C SER A 93 -3.21 16.80 35.67
N ALA A 94 -3.78 15.70 36.17
CA ALA A 94 -4.35 15.64 37.52
C ALA A 94 -3.28 15.88 38.62
N ALA A 95 -2.07 15.34 38.46
CA ALA A 95 -0.97 15.59 39.39
C ALA A 95 -0.49 17.05 39.35
N THR A 96 -0.54 17.69 38.19
CA THR A 96 -0.16 19.09 38.01
C THR A 96 -1.20 20.03 38.62
N GLU A 97 -2.49 19.77 38.39
CA GLU A 97 -3.59 20.54 38.98
C GLU A 97 -3.59 20.46 40.51
N LYS A 98 -3.34 19.27 41.08
CA LYS A 98 -3.22 19.10 42.54
C LYS A 98 -2.05 19.92 43.11
N ARG A 99 -0.89 19.91 42.44
CA ARG A 99 0.25 20.76 42.84
C ARG A 99 -0.04 22.26 42.72
N GLN A 100 -0.79 22.66 41.70
CA GLN A 100 -1.23 24.05 41.55
C GLN A 100 -2.18 24.45 42.67
N GLN A 101 -3.16 23.62 43.02
CA GLN A 101 -4.07 23.87 44.15
C GLN A 101 -3.33 23.93 45.48
N ASP A 102 -2.39 23.03 45.75
CA ASP A 102 -1.58 23.05 46.96
C ASP A 102 -0.71 24.33 47.05
N ASN A 103 -0.14 24.78 45.92
CA ASN A 103 0.62 26.03 45.85
C ASN A 103 -0.26 27.26 46.04
N ILE A 104 -1.46 27.30 45.45
CA ILE A 104 -2.42 28.39 45.63
C ILE A 104 -2.91 28.44 47.08
N ALA A 105 -3.20 27.29 47.69
CA ALA A 105 -3.61 27.21 49.09
C ALA A 105 -2.51 27.71 50.05
N ARG A 106 -1.24 27.36 49.78
CA ARG A 106 -0.10 27.91 50.53
C ARG A 106 0.07 29.42 50.31
N MET A 107 -0.05 29.88 49.07
CA MET A 107 0.06 31.30 48.73
C MET A 107 -1.08 32.12 49.35
N MET A 108 -2.31 31.60 49.37
CA MET A 108 -3.46 32.23 50.02
C MET A 108 -3.34 32.22 51.55
N GLY A 109 -2.81 31.13 52.12
CA GLY A 109 -2.47 31.05 53.54
C GLY A 109 -1.36 32.02 53.96
N GLN A 110 -0.44 32.35 53.04
CA GLN A 110 0.63 33.32 53.27
C GLN A 110 0.19 34.77 52.96
N ALA A 111 -0.77 34.97 52.05
CA ALA A 111 -1.37 36.26 51.71
C ALA A 111 -2.37 36.77 52.77
N GLY A 112 -2.86 35.89 53.66
CA GLY A 112 -3.60 36.30 54.86
C GLY A 112 -2.76 36.97 55.95
N ALA A 113 -1.43 37.02 55.79
CA ALA A 113 -0.49 37.55 56.79
C ALA A 113 0.42 38.69 56.29
N SER A 114 0.25 39.19 55.06
CA SER A 114 1.06 40.32 54.60
C SER A 114 0.35 41.11 53.51
N ALA A 115 -0.20 42.26 53.90
CA ALA A 115 -0.55 43.33 52.98
C ALA A 115 0.74 43.92 52.39
N GLY A 116 0.85 43.99 51.06
CA GLY A 116 1.93 44.75 50.42
C GLY A 116 2.22 44.43 48.95
N THR A 117 1.65 45.26 48.06
CA THR A 117 2.26 45.82 46.83
C THR A 117 2.99 44.90 45.84
N GLY A 118 2.53 44.86 44.56
CA GLY A 118 3.41 44.41 43.48
C GLY A 118 2.76 44.15 42.11
N ALA A 119 2.57 45.23 41.36
CA ALA A 119 2.65 45.36 39.89
C ALA A 119 2.31 44.16 38.96
N ALA A 120 1.32 44.46 38.12
CA ALA A 120 1.17 43.97 36.75
C ALA A 120 2.49 43.94 35.97
N ASN A 121 2.79 42.79 35.36
CA ASN A 121 3.20 42.64 33.96
C ASN A 121 3.81 41.24 33.75
N SER A 122 3.02 40.35 33.16
CA SER A 122 3.54 39.24 32.35
C SER A 122 2.47 38.85 31.34
N ALA A 123 2.15 39.80 30.47
CA ALA A 123 1.55 39.50 29.18
C ALA A 123 2.60 38.76 28.35
N GLY A 124 2.61 37.44 28.48
CA GLY A 124 3.38 36.53 27.64
C GLY A 124 2.91 36.62 26.19
N THR A 125 3.44 37.60 25.48
CA THR A 125 3.35 37.74 24.02
C THR A 125 4.29 36.72 23.34
N ALA A 126 4.03 35.43 23.54
CA ALA A 126 4.72 34.35 22.85
C ALA A 126 3.77 33.32 22.22
N GLN A 127 2.47 33.62 22.16
CA GLN A 127 1.54 32.94 21.27
C GLN A 127 1.52 33.68 19.91
N LYS A 128 2.69 33.89 19.29
CA LYS A 128 2.72 34.24 17.86
C LYS A 128 2.44 32.95 17.10
N SER A 129 1.23 32.88 16.55
CA SER A 129 0.71 31.91 15.61
C SER A 129 1.79 31.06 14.95
N SER A 130 1.94 29.82 15.39
CA SER A 130 2.81 28.81 14.77
C SER A 130 2.18 28.22 13.50
N GLY A 131 1.45 29.06 12.75
CA GLY A 131 0.87 28.71 11.46
C GLY A 131 1.81 29.14 10.34
N PRO A 132 1.87 28.41 9.22
CA PRO A 132 2.56 28.88 8.01
C PRO A 132 2.09 30.29 7.64
N SER A 133 2.99 31.16 7.19
CA SER A 133 2.58 32.49 6.73
C SER A 133 1.58 32.35 5.57
N ALA A 134 0.67 33.32 5.45
CA ALA A 134 -0.41 33.29 4.45
C ALA A 134 0.09 33.20 2.99
N GLY A 135 1.39 33.41 2.72
CA GLY A 135 2.01 33.27 1.40
C GLY A 135 2.94 32.05 1.23
N TYR A 136 3.18 31.29 2.29
CA TYR A 136 4.16 30.20 2.27
C TYR A 136 3.76 29.06 1.34
N GLY A 137 2.48 28.66 1.36
CA GLY A 137 1.95 27.61 0.48
C GLY A 137 2.14 27.94 -1.01
N GLY A 138 1.97 29.21 -1.41
CA GLY A 138 2.21 29.66 -2.78
C GLY A 138 3.68 29.58 -3.20
N LYS A 139 4.62 29.95 -2.31
CA LYS A 139 6.07 29.81 -2.56
C LYS A 139 6.48 28.35 -2.76
N VAL A 140 5.96 27.47 -1.91
CA VAL A 140 6.22 26.03 -2.00
C VAL A 140 5.67 25.47 -3.31
N ARG A 141 4.42 25.78 -3.67
CA ARG A 141 3.82 25.36 -4.93
C ARG A 141 4.61 25.84 -6.14
N ALA A 142 5.04 27.10 -6.15
CA ALA A 142 5.84 27.66 -7.24
C ALA A 142 7.18 26.92 -7.45
N LYS A 143 7.77 26.39 -6.37
CA LYS A 143 9.01 25.60 -6.44
C LYS A 143 8.77 24.15 -6.90
N VAL A 144 7.66 23.55 -6.49
CA VAL A 144 7.32 22.14 -6.80
C VAL A 144 6.69 21.99 -8.18
N LYS A 145 5.83 22.92 -8.60
CA LYS A 145 5.09 22.89 -9.88
C LYS A 145 5.96 22.62 -11.12
N PRO A 146 7.12 23.27 -11.35
CA PRO A 146 7.96 22.98 -12.51
C PRO A 146 8.55 21.56 -12.51
N ASN A 147 8.55 20.87 -11.37
CA ASN A 147 9.03 19.49 -11.24
C ASN A 147 7.91 18.45 -11.46
N ILE A 148 6.65 18.86 -11.60
CA ILE A 148 5.52 17.94 -11.85
C ILE A 148 5.52 17.55 -13.33
N VAL A 149 6.01 16.35 -13.62
CA VAL A 149 5.95 15.76 -14.96
C VAL A 149 4.69 14.92 -15.06
N PHE A 150 3.69 15.43 -15.78
CA PHE A 150 2.42 14.76 -15.99
C PHE A 150 2.01 14.86 -17.46
N THR A 151 1.81 13.72 -18.12
CA THR A 151 1.65 13.61 -19.59
C THR A 151 0.26 13.13 -20.02
N GLU A 152 -0.65 12.86 -19.08
CA GLU A 152 -2.01 12.40 -19.38
C GLU A 152 -3.01 13.55 -19.31
N ASP A 153 -4.19 13.41 -19.93
CA ASP A 153 -5.24 14.42 -19.87
C ASP A 153 -6.13 14.17 -18.64
N ILE A 154 -6.15 15.12 -17.69
CA ILE A 154 -7.05 15.05 -16.53
C ILE A 154 -8.33 15.82 -16.84
N SER A 155 -9.43 15.08 -16.91
CA SER A 155 -10.76 15.69 -16.88
C SER A 155 -11.04 16.28 -15.50
N GLY A 156 -11.26 17.60 -15.45
CA GLY A 156 -11.60 18.35 -14.23
C GLY A 156 -10.44 19.16 -13.63
N ASN A 157 -10.50 19.38 -12.30
CA ASN A 157 -9.46 20.02 -11.49
C ASN A 157 -9.35 19.33 -10.12
N PRO A 158 -8.99 18.04 -10.09
CA PRO A 158 -8.95 17.30 -8.84
C PRO A 158 -7.86 17.83 -7.91
N THR A 159 -8.15 17.92 -6.62
CA THR A 159 -7.21 18.44 -5.61
C THR A 159 -6.54 17.27 -4.89
N ALA A 160 -5.22 17.15 -5.03
CA ALA A 160 -4.39 16.24 -4.24
C ALA A 160 -3.90 16.97 -3.00
N GLU A 161 -4.10 16.43 -1.80
CA GLU A 161 -3.51 16.99 -0.58
C GLU A 161 -2.37 16.07 -0.13
N VAL A 162 -1.17 16.63 -0.01
CA VAL A 162 0.05 15.92 0.39
C VAL A 162 0.58 16.55 1.66
N GLU A 163 0.71 15.75 2.71
CA GLU A 163 1.41 16.19 3.91
C GLU A 163 2.91 15.99 3.74
N VAL A 164 3.67 17.07 3.91
CA VAL A 164 5.12 17.09 3.86
C VAL A 164 5.67 17.43 5.24
N ARG A 165 6.63 16.63 5.69
CA ARG A 165 7.44 16.87 6.87
C ARG A 165 8.81 17.30 6.40
N THR A 166 9.20 18.49 6.83
CA THR A 166 10.51 19.07 6.56
C THR A 166 11.32 19.19 7.85
N ALA A 167 12.63 19.20 7.70
CA ALA A 167 13.56 19.57 8.77
C ALA A 167 13.67 21.11 8.88
N PRO A 168 14.21 21.65 9.99
CA PRO A 168 14.32 23.09 10.21
C PRO A 168 15.18 23.83 9.19
N ASP A 169 16.05 23.11 8.48
CA ASP A 169 16.88 23.59 7.37
C ASP A 169 16.10 23.74 6.04
N GLY A 170 14.92 23.12 5.94
CA GLY A 170 14.07 23.06 4.76
C GLY A 170 14.15 21.74 3.99
N THR A 171 14.98 20.78 4.43
CA THR A 171 15.13 19.48 3.77
C THR A 171 13.87 18.64 3.95
N ILE A 172 13.40 18.01 2.87
CA ILE A 172 12.20 17.16 2.93
C ILE A 172 12.57 15.82 3.58
N MET A 173 11.96 15.53 4.74
CA MET A 173 12.19 14.27 5.46
C MET A 173 11.22 13.18 5.02
N SER A 174 9.94 13.51 4.92
CA SER A 174 8.91 12.55 4.51
C SER A 174 7.76 13.27 3.82
N GLN A 175 7.18 12.63 2.81
CA GLN A 175 5.90 13.01 2.23
C GLN A 175 4.89 11.90 2.47
N ARG A 176 3.60 12.23 2.53
CA ARG A 176 2.51 11.27 2.38
C ARG A 176 1.29 11.90 1.75
N LEU A 177 0.53 11.12 0.99
CA LEU A 177 -0.76 11.55 0.48
C LEU A 177 -1.77 11.62 1.64
N ALA A 178 -2.26 12.82 1.94
CA ALA A 178 -3.33 13.03 2.92
C ALA A 178 -4.70 12.78 2.27
N LYS A 179 -4.87 13.21 1.02
CA LYS A 179 -6.08 13.03 0.23
C LYS A 179 -5.75 12.80 -1.23
N SER A 180 -6.27 11.71 -1.79
CA SER A 180 -6.10 11.39 -3.21
C SER A 180 -6.94 12.33 -4.07
N SER A 181 -6.38 12.73 -5.21
CA SER A 181 -7.08 13.47 -6.25
C SER A 181 -8.11 12.61 -7.01
N GLY A 182 -8.10 11.30 -6.81
CA GLY A 182 -8.88 10.35 -7.61
C GLY A 182 -8.17 9.92 -8.91
N ASN A 183 -7.03 10.53 -9.24
CA ASN A 183 -6.13 10.03 -10.29
C ASN A 183 -4.77 9.65 -9.70
N LYS A 184 -4.45 8.35 -9.75
CA LYS A 184 -3.20 7.81 -9.22
C LYS A 184 -1.97 8.37 -9.93
N ALA A 185 -2.04 8.59 -11.24
CA ALA A 185 -0.92 9.14 -12.01
C ALA A 185 -0.61 10.59 -11.61
N TRP A 186 -1.65 11.37 -11.29
CA TRP A 186 -1.48 12.72 -10.73
C TRP A 186 -0.84 12.70 -9.34
N ASP A 187 -1.37 11.87 -8.44
CA ASP A 187 -0.86 11.75 -7.07
C ASP A 187 0.62 11.30 -7.07
N GLU A 188 0.98 10.32 -7.90
CA GLU A 188 2.37 9.86 -8.06
C GLU A 188 3.28 10.94 -8.65
N ALA A 189 2.80 11.71 -9.63
CA ALA A 189 3.57 12.80 -10.22
C ALA A 189 3.86 13.90 -9.19
N VAL A 190 2.87 14.26 -8.36
CA VAL A 190 3.04 15.24 -7.28
C VAL A 190 4.05 14.75 -6.24
N ILE A 191 3.95 13.49 -5.81
CA ILE A 191 4.92 12.90 -4.86
C ILE A 191 6.34 12.92 -5.43
N LYS A 192 6.52 12.53 -6.71
CA LYS A 192 7.81 12.58 -7.39
C LYS A 192 8.36 14.01 -7.49
N ALA A 193 7.50 15.00 -7.76
CA ALA A 193 7.89 16.40 -7.84
C ALA A 193 8.38 16.95 -6.50
N ILE A 194 7.73 16.58 -5.40
CA ILE A 194 8.15 16.95 -4.04
C ILE A 194 9.52 16.34 -3.74
N ILE A 195 9.73 15.06 -4.04
CA ILE A 195 11.05 14.41 -3.86
C ILE A 195 12.13 15.12 -4.67
N ARG A 196 11.84 15.46 -5.94
CA ARG A 196 12.78 16.17 -6.84
C ARG A 196 13.07 17.61 -6.40
N THR A 197 12.21 18.19 -5.59
CA THR A 197 12.40 19.55 -5.07
C THR A 197 13.47 19.58 -3.96
N GLU A 198 13.65 18.47 -3.24
CA GLU A 198 14.63 18.21 -2.16
C GLU A 198 14.57 19.16 -0.95
N THR A 199 14.46 20.47 -1.19
CA THR A 199 14.48 21.55 -0.21
C THR A 199 13.31 22.51 -0.44
N MET A 200 12.61 22.84 0.64
CA MET A 200 11.52 23.81 0.63
C MET A 200 12.05 25.23 0.87
N PRO A 201 11.44 26.25 0.25
CA PRO A 201 11.79 27.65 0.54
C PRO A 201 11.58 27.95 2.02
N ARG A 202 12.34 28.89 2.58
CA ARG A 202 12.13 29.35 3.96
C ARG A 202 10.96 30.33 4.02
N ASP A 203 10.21 30.28 5.11
CA ASP A 203 9.11 31.22 5.35
C ASP A 203 9.65 32.61 5.71
N THR A 204 8.77 33.62 5.80
CA THR A 204 9.11 35.00 6.19
C THR A 204 9.82 35.09 7.54
N ASP A 205 9.52 34.16 8.44
CA ASP A 205 10.16 34.03 9.75
C ASP A 205 11.48 33.21 9.73
N GLY A 206 11.97 32.86 8.53
CA GLY A 206 13.19 32.06 8.33
C GLY A 206 13.05 30.58 8.71
N ARG A 207 11.89 30.17 9.22
CA ARG A 207 11.56 28.79 9.60
C ARG A 207 10.80 28.08 8.47
N VAL A 208 10.77 26.75 8.54
CA VAL A 208 10.01 25.90 7.64
C VAL A 208 8.97 25.15 8.49
N PRO A 209 7.66 25.40 8.31
CA PRO A 209 6.62 24.72 9.08
C PRO A 209 6.69 23.20 8.91
N SER A 210 6.46 22.42 9.97
CA SER A 210 6.48 20.95 9.89
C SER A 210 5.57 20.36 10.97
N PRO A 211 4.60 19.49 10.65
CA PRO A 211 4.18 19.08 9.29
C PRO A 211 3.34 20.16 8.59
N MET A 212 3.35 20.17 7.26
CA MET A 212 2.51 21.05 6.44
C MET A 212 1.68 20.23 5.45
N VAL A 213 0.42 20.61 5.22
CA VAL A 213 -0.42 20.03 4.17
C VAL A 213 -0.38 20.96 2.96
N LEU A 214 0.07 20.43 1.83
CA LEU A 214 0.13 21.13 0.55
C LEU A 214 -0.94 20.56 -0.37
N GLU A 215 -1.77 21.41 -0.93
CA GLU A 215 -2.71 20.99 -1.95
C GLU A 215 -2.11 21.24 -3.34
N PHE A 216 -2.41 20.38 -4.31
CA PHE A 216 -1.94 20.49 -5.68
C PHE A 216 -3.11 20.26 -6.62
N ARG A 217 -3.23 21.14 -7.63
CA ARG A 217 -4.29 21.15 -8.62
C ARG A 217 -3.67 21.19 -10.02
N PRO A 218 -4.11 20.36 -10.98
CA PRO A 218 -3.55 20.37 -12.33
C PRO A 218 -3.66 21.70 -13.08
N LYS A 219 -4.68 22.49 -12.75
CA LYS A 219 -4.99 23.76 -13.45
C LYS A 219 -4.61 25.03 -12.68
N ASP A 220 -3.88 24.89 -11.57
CA ASP A 220 -3.36 26.00 -10.73
C ASP A 220 -1.90 26.28 -11.04
#